data_AF-V5GPH1-F1
#
_entry.id   AF-V5GPH1-F1
#
_cell.length_a   1.000
_cell.length_b   1.000
_cell.length_c   1.000
_cell.angle_alpha   90.00
_cell.angle_beta   90.00
_cell.angle_gamma   90.00
#
_symmetry.space_group_name_H-M   'P 1'
#
loop_
_entity.id
_entity.type
_entity.pdbx_description
1 polymer ?
#
loop_
_entity_poly.entity_id
_entity_poly.type
_entity_poly.pdbx_seq_one_letter_code
_entity_poly.pdbx_strand_id
1 'polypeptide(L)'
;LILVLLQFRLSKNMDERRVADYFVVAGLPDDPEPLDETTLSEGGNLKASHGQPPITDISVIFPSLNEVKPDDYEVITKTPTGLNADLNHGSLRTTECYLCIRRGRDKPPLVDIGVMYEG
;
A
#
# COMPACT_ATOMS: atom_id res chain seq x y z
N LEU A 1 13.29 -13.23 -8.97
CA LEU A 1 13.83 -14.61 -8.78
C LEU A 1 14.22 -14.93 -7.32
N ILE A 2 14.51 -13.97 -6.45
CA ILE A 2 14.78 -14.24 -5.02
C ILE A 2 13.49 -14.55 -4.21
N LEU A 3 12.33 -14.04 -4.63
CA LEU A 3 11.06 -14.30 -3.94
C LEU A 3 10.50 -15.73 -4.14
N VAL A 4 10.86 -16.44 -5.22
CA VAL A 4 10.37 -17.81 -5.47
C VAL A 4 11.17 -18.83 -4.64
N LEU A 5 12.45 -18.56 -4.34
CA LEU A 5 13.31 -19.51 -3.63
C LEU A 5 13.06 -19.56 -2.11
N LEU A 6 12.57 -18.48 -1.48
CA LEU A 6 12.27 -18.50 -0.04
C LEU A 6 10.95 -19.23 0.29
N GLN A 7 9.99 -19.23 -0.64
CA GLN A 7 8.69 -19.88 -0.50
C GLN A 7 8.77 -21.42 -0.38
N PHE A 8 9.88 -22.05 -0.79
CA PHE A 8 10.02 -23.51 -0.72
C PHE A 8 10.65 -24.06 0.59
N ARG A 9 11.26 -23.24 1.47
CA ARG A 9 12.17 -23.78 2.51
C ARG A 9 11.84 -23.54 3.98
N LEU A 10 10.73 -22.93 4.36
CA LEU A 10 10.35 -22.83 5.79
C LEU A 10 8.89 -23.23 6.07
N SER A 11 8.32 -24.15 5.28
CA SER A 11 7.13 -24.88 5.71
C SER A 11 7.54 -26.15 6.45
N LYS A 12 7.85 -26.00 7.74
CA LYS A 12 7.67 -27.06 8.74
C LYS A 12 7.29 -26.40 10.05
N ASN A 13 5.99 -26.46 10.35
CA ASN A 13 5.32 -26.07 11.59
C ASN A 13 4.96 -24.58 11.72
N MET A 14 3.70 -24.27 11.46
CA MET A 14 3.02 -23.09 12.03
C MET A 14 1.54 -23.43 12.20
N ASP A 15 1.24 -24.12 13.29
CA ASP A 15 -0.01 -23.90 14.01
C ASP A 15 0.15 -22.55 14.74
N GLU A 16 -0.65 -21.56 14.36
CA GLU A 16 -1.18 -20.44 15.18
C GLU A 16 -1.69 -19.32 14.26
N ARG A 17 -2.97 -18.95 14.44
CA ARG A 17 -3.72 -17.78 13.89
C ARG A 17 -3.14 -17.12 12.63
N ARG A 18 -3.52 -17.61 11.45
CA ARG A 18 -3.29 -16.88 10.19
C ARG A 18 -4.39 -15.85 9.97
N VAL A 19 -4.09 -14.58 10.23
CA VAL A 19 -4.77 -13.47 9.53
C VAL A 19 -4.05 -13.38 8.17
N ALA A 20 -4.76 -13.66 7.08
CA ALA A 20 -4.17 -14.10 5.82
C ALA A 20 -3.13 -13.14 5.18
N ASP A 21 -2.21 -13.73 4.39
CA ASP A 21 -1.26 -13.00 3.55
C ASP A 21 -1.96 -12.50 2.28
N TYR A 22 -2.39 -11.24 2.28
CA TYR A 22 -2.87 -10.56 1.07
C TYR A 22 -1.75 -9.69 0.51
N PHE A 23 -1.34 -9.95 -0.73
CA PHE A 23 -0.52 -9.02 -1.50
C PHE A 23 -1.39 -8.31 -2.52
N VAL A 24 -1.21 -6.99 -2.65
CA VAL A 24 -1.88 -6.16 -3.64
C VAL A 24 -0.84 -5.57 -4.55
N VAL A 25 -1.02 -5.72 -5.86
CA VAL A 25 -0.24 -5.01 -6.86
C VAL A 25 -1.03 -3.76 -7.24
N ALA A 26 -0.52 -2.59 -6.87
CA ALA A 26 -1.16 -1.30 -7.13
C ALA A 26 -0.26 -0.41 -8.00
N GLY A 27 -0.86 0.54 -8.73
CA GLY A 27 -0.13 1.47 -9.60
C GLY A 27 0.12 0.95 -11.02
N LEU A 28 -0.57 -0.12 -11.42
CA LEU A 28 -0.65 -0.53 -12.82
C LEU A 28 -1.64 0.38 -13.58
N PRO A 29 -1.41 0.65 -14.87
CA PRO A 29 -2.41 1.29 -15.73
C PRO A 29 -3.64 0.39 -15.91
N ASP A 30 -4.75 0.97 -16.39
CA ASP A 30 -6.02 0.26 -16.63
C ASP A 30 -5.86 -0.97 -17.55
N ASP A 31 -4.89 -0.93 -18.46
CA ASP A 31 -4.48 -2.05 -19.32
C ASP A 31 -3.00 -2.36 -19.07
N PRO A 32 -2.67 -3.29 -18.16
CA PRO A 32 -1.29 -3.61 -17.83
C PRO A 32 -0.62 -4.44 -18.93
N GLU A 33 0.40 -3.87 -19.57
CA GLU A 33 1.27 -4.63 -20.45
C GLU A 33 2.13 -5.64 -19.65
N PRO A 34 2.27 -6.90 -20.12
CA PRO A 34 3.20 -7.85 -19.54
C PRO A 34 4.63 -7.29 -19.52
N LEU A 35 5.32 -7.44 -18.39
CA LEU A 35 6.72 -7.02 -18.27
C LEU A 35 7.59 -7.84 -19.23
N ASP A 36 8.10 -7.20 -20.27
CA ASP A 36 8.96 -7.83 -21.27
C ASP A 36 10.40 -7.93 -20.71
N GLU A 37 11.05 -9.10 -20.82
CA GLU A 37 12.35 -9.39 -20.17
C GLU A 37 13.47 -8.40 -20.55
N THR A 38 13.32 -7.70 -21.67
CA THR A 38 14.23 -6.67 -22.18
C THR A 38 14.18 -5.34 -21.41
N THR A 39 13.10 -5.09 -20.65
CA THR A 39 12.97 -3.92 -19.75
C THR A 39 13.76 -4.05 -18.45
N LEU A 40 14.28 -5.26 -18.15
CA LEU A 40 15.13 -5.56 -16.99
C LEU A 40 16.64 -5.30 -17.26
N SER A 41 16.97 -4.48 -18.28
CA SER A 41 18.35 -4.28 -18.71
C SER A 41 19.21 -3.65 -17.59
N GLU A 42 20.06 -4.50 -17.03
CA GLU A 42 21.32 -4.21 -16.33
C GLU A 42 21.23 -3.22 -15.16
N GLY A 43 20.78 -3.73 -13.99
CA GLY A 43 21.02 -3.06 -12.70
C GLY A 43 19.88 -3.05 -11.70
N GLY A 44 18.76 -3.74 -11.96
CA GLY A 44 17.61 -3.71 -11.04
C GLY A 44 16.85 -2.37 -11.03
N ASN A 45 17.28 -1.42 -11.87
CA ASN A 45 16.48 -0.26 -12.21
C ASN A 45 15.37 -0.74 -13.17
N LEU A 46 14.19 -1.04 -12.62
CA LEU A 46 12.97 -0.96 -13.40
C LEU A 46 13.02 0.41 -14.08
N LYS A 47 13.20 0.44 -15.42
CA LYS A 47 13.03 1.68 -16.18
C LYS A 47 11.70 2.22 -15.70
N ALA A 48 11.74 3.34 -14.97
CA ALA A 48 10.59 3.89 -14.32
C ALA A 48 9.52 3.98 -15.40
N SER A 49 8.53 3.07 -15.35
CA SER A 49 7.36 3.19 -16.19
C SER A 49 6.95 4.65 -16.01
N HIS A 50 6.70 5.36 -17.11
CA HIS A 50 6.23 6.73 -17.09
C HIS A 50 4.85 6.86 -16.40
N GLY A 51 4.44 5.89 -15.59
CA GLY A 51 3.27 5.87 -14.73
C GLY A 51 3.40 6.71 -13.46
N GLN A 52 2.35 6.56 -12.65
CA GLN A 52 2.08 7.32 -11.44
C GLN A 52 3.29 7.30 -10.48
N PRO A 53 3.69 8.44 -9.88
CA PRO A 53 4.78 8.46 -8.92
C PRO A 53 4.51 7.49 -7.75
N PRO A 54 5.55 6.87 -7.17
CA PRO A 54 5.36 5.95 -6.06
C PRO A 54 4.83 6.66 -4.82
N ILE A 55 4.24 5.92 -3.88
CA ILE A 55 3.85 6.46 -2.58
C ILE A 55 5.12 6.66 -1.75
N THR A 56 5.28 7.85 -1.23
CA THR A 56 6.46 8.25 -0.44
C THR A 56 6.09 8.60 1.00
N ASP A 57 4.83 8.94 1.26
CA ASP A 57 4.34 9.29 2.59
C ASP A 57 2.91 8.80 2.81
N ILE A 58 2.60 8.55 4.08
CA ILE A 58 1.28 8.18 4.57
C ILE A 58 0.99 9.02 5.81
N SER A 59 -0.26 9.44 5.98
CA SER A 59 -0.77 10.13 7.17
C SER A 59 -2.20 9.67 7.45
N VAL A 60 -2.71 9.95 8.65
CA VAL A 60 -4.11 9.71 9.03
C VAL A 60 -4.70 11.03 9.51
N ILE A 61 -5.93 11.32 9.11
CA ILE A 61 -6.66 12.51 9.54
C ILE A 61 -8.00 12.14 10.19
N PHE A 62 -8.46 12.99 11.10
CA PHE A 62 -9.78 12.97 11.72
C PHE A 62 -10.60 14.20 11.27
N PRO A 63 -11.33 14.14 10.13
CA PRO A 63 -12.03 15.30 9.58
C PRO A 63 -13.05 15.92 10.53
N SER A 64 -13.69 15.08 11.35
CA SER A 64 -14.65 15.51 12.38
C SER A 64 -14.01 16.33 13.52
N LEU A 65 -12.69 16.31 13.66
CA LEU A 65 -11.91 17.16 14.57
C LEU A 65 -11.27 18.36 13.86
N ASN A 66 -11.73 18.68 12.64
CA ASN A 66 -11.24 19.74 11.78
C ASN A 66 -9.77 19.56 11.35
N GLU A 67 -9.25 18.33 11.36
CA GLU A 67 -7.97 18.03 10.73
C GLU A 67 -8.09 18.04 9.20
N VAL A 68 -7.06 18.56 8.54
CA VAL A 68 -6.98 18.65 7.09
C VAL A 68 -5.75 17.89 6.62
N LYS A 69 -5.85 17.26 5.45
CA LYS A 69 -4.71 16.63 4.79
C LYS A 69 -3.55 17.62 4.63
N PRO A 70 -2.29 17.18 4.71
CA PRO A 70 -1.17 18.03 4.35
C PRO A 70 -1.17 18.40 2.84
N ASP A 71 -0.37 19.41 2.49
CA ASP A 71 -0.16 19.83 1.10
C ASP A 71 0.42 18.67 0.26
N ASP A 72 -0.06 18.54 -0.98
CA ASP A 72 0.30 17.47 -1.92
C ASP A 72 -0.14 16.04 -1.54
N TYR A 73 -0.91 15.86 -0.46
CA TYR A 73 -1.52 14.57 -0.13
C TYR A 73 -2.89 14.40 -0.81
N GLU A 74 -3.27 13.15 -1.05
CA GLU A 74 -4.60 12.71 -1.45
C GLU A 74 -5.27 11.96 -0.29
N VAL A 75 -6.54 12.22 -0.01
CA VAL A 75 -7.32 11.49 1.00
C VAL A 75 -8.00 10.29 0.35
N ILE A 76 -7.82 9.10 0.92
CA ILE A 76 -8.50 7.89 0.47
C ILE A 76 -9.84 7.80 1.21
N THR A 77 -10.89 8.30 0.58
CA THR A 77 -12.25 8.31 1.16
C THR A 77 -13.08 7.08 0.80
N LYS A 78 -12.64 6.30 -0.20
CA LYS A 78 -13.35 5.12 -0.69
C LYS A 78 -12.44 3.91 -0.88
N THR A 79 -12.99 2.73 -0.62
CA THR A 79 -12.37 1.46 -0.98
C THR A 79 -12.37 1.28 -2.51
N PRO A 80 -11.57 0.36 -3.06
CA PRO A 80 -11.64 0.02 -4.49
C PRO A 80 -13.03 -0.41 -4.98
N THR A 81 -13.87 -0.93 -4.09
CA THR A 81 -15.26 -1.32 -4.37
C THR A 81 -16.27 -0.18 -4.18
N GLY A 82 -15.81 1.03 -3.83
CA GLY A 82 -16.66 2.22 -3.68
C GLY A 82 -17.32 2.40 -2.32
N LEU A 83 -16.98 1.56 -1.32
CA LEU A 83 -17.45 1.71 0.05
C LEU A 83 -16.70 2.84 0.76
N ASN A 84 -17.25 3.38 1.86
CA ASN A 84 -16.54 4.36 2.70
C ASN A 84 -15.27 3.71 3.29
N ALA A 85 -14.13 4.40 3.22
CA ALA A 85 -12.84 3.95 3.71
C ALA A 85 -12.47 4.45 5.13
N ASP A 86 -13.46 4.81 5.96
CA ASP A 86 -13.26 5.06 7.39
C ASP A 86 -12.58 3.87 8.06
N LEU A 87 -11.38 4.08 8.61
CA LEU A 87 -10.60 3.05 9.28
C LEU A 87 -11.26 2.57 10.59
N ASN A 88 -12.17 3.37 11.14
CA ASN A 88 -12.95 3.03 12.33
C ASN A 88 -14.36 2.48 12.01
N HIS A 89 -14.62 2.15 10.74
CA HIS A 89 -15.92 1.61 10.34
C HIS A 89 -16.31 0.38 11.17
N GLY A 90 -17.54 0.38 11.69
CA GLY A 90 -18.09 -0.70 12.50
C GLY A 90 -17.80 -0.61 14.01
N SER A 91 -17.00 0.37 14.45
CA SER A 91 -16.81 0.64 15.87
C SER A 91 -17.87 1.62 16.41
N LEU A 92 -18.38 1.36 17.61
CA LEU A 92 -19.40 2.21 18.25
C LEU A 92 -18.70 3.40 18.93
N ARG A 93 -19.13 4.62 18.59
CA ARG A 93 -18.69 5.89 19.21
C ARG A 93 -17.25 6.31 18.91
N THR A 94 -16.63 5.78 17.87
CA THR A 94 -15.32 6.25 17.38
C THR A 94 -15.49 7.40 16.39
N THR A 95 -14.56 8.34 16.42
CA THR A 95 -14.42 9.37 15.39
C THR A 95 -13.95 8.73 14.09
N GLU A 96 -14.58 9.05 12.97
CA GLU A 96 -14.10 8.59 11.67
C GLU A 96 -12.65 9.04 11.42
N CYS A 97 -11.86 8.23 10.73
CA CYS A 97 -10.55 8.63 10.28
C CYS A 97 -10.17 8.00 8.94
N TYR A 98 -9.35 8.72 8.17
CA TYR A 98 -9.04 8.37 6.79
C TYR A 98 -7.54 8.41 6.53
N LEU A 99 -7.08 7.50 5.66
CA LEU A 99 -5.71 7.48 5.19
C LEU A 99 -5.48 8.60 4.18
N CYS A 100 -4.34 9.27 4.28
CA CYS A 100 -3.82 10.21 3.29
C CYS A 100 -2.52 9.67 2.72
N ILE A 101 -2.30 9.82 1.41
CA ILE A 101 -1.07 9.41 0.74
C ILE A 101 -0.43 10.57 -0.01
N ARG A 102 0.90 10.67 0.01
CA ARG A 102 1.65 11.53 -0.91
C ARG A 102 2.42 10.66 -1.88
N ARG A 103 2.44 11.08 -3.14
CA ARG A 103 3.23 10.45 -4.19
C ARG A 103 4.30 11.39 -4.68
N GLY A 104 5.51 10.87 -4.86
CA GLY A 104 6.67 11.69 -5.16
C GLY A 104 7.84 10.89 -5.69
N ARG A 105 8.84 11.59 -6.22
CA ARG A 105 10.14 11.02 -6.60
C ARG A 105 11.30 11.72 -5.90
N ASP A 106 10.98 12.61 -4.95
CA ASP A 106 11.89 13.39 -4.13
C ASP A 106 12.58 12.55 -3.04
N LYS A 107 12.04 11.37 -2.73
CA LYS A 107 12.59 10.43 -1.73
C LYS A 107 12.24 8.97 -2.06
N PRO A 108 12.88 7.99 -1.39
CA PRO A 108 12.63 6.57 -1.67
C PRO A 108 11.15 6.16 -1.46
N PRO A 109 10.66 5.18 -2.23
CA PRO A 109 9.29 4.67 -2.10
C PRO A 109 9.09 3.96 -0.76
N LEU A 110 7.87 4.02 -0.23
CA LEU A 110 7.45 3.12 0.85
C LEU A 110 7.30 1.70 0.27
N VAL A 111 7.96 0.74 0.90
CA VAL A 111 8.00 -0.66 0.42
C VAL A 111 7.20 -1.63 1.29
N ASP A 112 6.80 -1.21 2.49
CA ASP A 112 6.04 -2.02 3.42
C ASP A 112 5.19 -1.15 4.36
N ILE A 113 4.06 -1.71 4.81
CA ILE A 113 3.18 -1.12 5.83
C ILE A 113 2.61 -2.24 6.70
N GLY A 114 2.70 -2.08 8.01
CA GLY A 114 2.16 -3.02 8.98
C GLY A 114 1.14 -2.36 9.90
N VAL A 115 0.22 -3.17 10.42
CA VAL A 115 -0.67 -2.79 11.53
C VAL A 115 -0.12 -3.45 12.79
N MET A 116 0.22 -2.64 13.79
CA MET A 116 0.70 -3.13 15.09
C MET A 116 -0.44 -3.09 16.10
N TYR A 117 -0.63 -4.21 16.82
CA TYR A 117 -1.59 -4.32 17.91
C TYR A 117 -0.82 -4.61 19.20
N GLU A 118 -0.92 -3.71 20.18
CA GLU A 118 -0.11 -3.80 21.40
C GLU A 118 -0.66 -4.74 22.47
N GLY A 119 -1.90 -5.25 22.35
CA GLY A 119 -2.45 -6.31 23.22
C GLY A 119 -2.57 -5.96 24.69
#